data_AF-A0A7Y0H1B6-F1
#
_entry.id   AF-A0A7Y0H1B6-F1
#
_cell.length_a   1.000
_cell.length_b   1.000
_cell.length_c   1.000
_cell.angle_alpha   90.00
_cell.angle_beta   90.00
_cell.angle_gamma   90.00
#
_symmetry.space_group_name_H-M   'P 1'
#
loop_
_entity.id
_entity.type
_entity.pdbx_description
1 polymer ?
#
loop_
_entity_poly.entity_id
_entity_poly.type
_entity_poly.pdbx_seq_one_letter_code
_entity_poly.pdbx_strand_id
1 'polypeptide(L)'
;MKTWSWNNKHLTGAAGLAVLALVLTACSSGQATPAPVASGAAMKSGPIEIVYLQKQGDQQYFVDQANGAKALAKSLGDVTVTEVNLGTDANKAISELDAAIARGVAGIVMVAPDQAIGPQVIDKAKAAGIPLLASDDGLKAADGAAAPFVGFNGTSMGSSIGDKAADLYTAAGWKASDTRIIAVGKADLSVCVQRLDGAASSFGKKVTGAPASIPVGTDNSVTDALNKAGGVITANQGVKHWVVWGCNDESETGVVTALQNAGVAPADILGVGLGAYLTCKDWAAGQDTGNKASLYISGNDVGSAAIKVMVDKIRNGVALPAETIAATHMVDATNWKAEGVVCT
;
A
#
# COMPACT_ATOMS: atom_id res chain seq x y z
N MET A 1 40.44 37.55 28.37
CA MET A 1 41.57 38.49 28.22
C MET A 1 42.85 37.78 28.62
N LYS A 2 43.93 37.97 27.82
CA LYS A 2 45.33 37.51 27.99
C LYS A 2 45.53 36.00 27.79
N THR A 3 45.80 35.47 26.60
CA THR A 3 47.01 35.57 25.74
C THR A 3 48.34 35.44 26.48
N TRP A 4 49.09 34.39 26.16
CA TRP A 4 50.55 34.47 26.14
C TRP A 4 51.13 33.58 25.04
N SER A 5 51.87 34.22 24.14
CA SER A 5 52.75 33.62 23.14
C SER A 5 54.18 34.04 23.45
N TRP A 6 55.16 33.22 23.03
CA TRP A 6 56.42 33.60 22.38
C TRP A 6 57.19 32.30 22.07
N ASN A 7 57.38 31.93 20.81
CA ASN A 7 58.51 32.30 19.92
C ASN A 7 59.88 32.00 20.54
N ASN A 8 60.70 31.12 19.93
CA ASN A 8 61.53 31.48 18.77
C ASN A 8 62.55 30.40 18.34
N LYS A 9 62.79 30.39 17.01
CA LYS A 9 64.07 30.21 16.30
C LYS A 9 64.62 28.80 15.99
N HIS A 10 64.34 28.41 14.74
CA HIS A 10 65.27 28.05 13.65
C HIS A 10 66.73 27.73 13.98
N LEU A 11 67.19 26.59 13.44
CA LEU A 11 68.49 26.50 12.77
C LEU A 11 68.50 25.40 11.69
N THR A 12 68.99 25.82 10.53
CA THR A 12 69.23 25.13 9.27
C THR A 12 70.39 24.14 9.34
N GLY A 13 70.34 23.07 8.54
CA GLY A 13 71.52 22.24 8.24
C GLY A 13 71.23 21.29 7.08
N ALA A 14 71.91 21.50 5.96
CA ALA A 14 71.78 20.75 4.71
C ALA A 14 72.97 19.78 4.50
N ALA A 15 72.77 18.89 3.52
CA ALA A 15 73.76 18.14 2.72
C ALA A 15 74.22 16.75 3.21
N GLY A 16 74.17 15.79 2.28
CA GLY A 16 74.93 14.54 2.34
C GLY A 16 74.32 13.37 1.55
N LEU A 17 74.74 13.20 0.30
CA LEU A 17 74.45 12.04 -0.57
C LEU A 17 74.95 10.71 0.01
N ALA A 18 74.21 9.62 -0.20
CA ALA A 18 74.79 8.32 -0.57
C ALA A 18 73.72 7.42 -1.21
N VAL A 19 73.87 7.19 -2.51
CA VAL A 19 73.20 6.12 -3.25
C VAL A 19 73.93 4.82 -2.93
N LEU A 20 73.22 3.81 -2.42
CA LEU A 20 73.66 2.42 -2.48
C LEU A 20 72.44 1.54 -2.78
N ALA A 21 72.31 1.14 -4.04
CA ALA A 21 71.38 0.11 -4.47
C ALA A 21 71.97 -1.25 -4.07
N LEU A 22 71.29 -1.95 -3.15
CA LEU A 22 71.49 -3.37 -2.88
C LEU A 22 70.14 -4.06 -3.02
N VAL A 23 69.98 -4.74 -4.15
CA VAL A 23 68.90 -5.68 -4.41
C VAL A 23 69.18 -6.93 -3.59
N LEU A 24 68.42 -7.14 -2.52
CA LEU A 24 68.32 -8.42 -1.85
C LEU A 24 66.83 -8.74 -1.67
N THR A 25 66.34 -9.62 -2.53
CA THR A 25 65.07 -10.34 -2.39
C THR A 25 65.12 -11.19 -1.13
N ALA A 26 64.30 -10.86 -0.14
CA ALA A 26 63.94 -11.76 0.95
C ALA A 26 62.47 -11.53 1.33
N CYS A 27 61.64 -12.53 1.03
CA CYS A 27 60.26 -12.63 1.49
C CYS A 27 60.24 -12.74 3.03
N SER A 28 59.47 -11.89 3.73
CA SER A 28 58.70 -12.31 4.91
C SER A 28 57.82 -11.18 5.43
N SER A 29 56.55 -11.53 5.65
CA SER A 29 55.57 -10.94 6.57
C SER A 29 55.25 -9.44 6.48
N GLY A 30 54.24 -9.13 5.66
CA GLY A 30 53.53 -7.86 5.70
C GLY A 30 52.61 -7.73 6.91
N GLN A 31 52.59 -6.54 7.50
CA GLN A 31 51.43 -6.00 8.19
C GLN A 31 51.08 -4.68 7.51
N ALA A 32 50.10 -4.75 6.61
CA ALA A 32 49.44 -3.58 6.04
C ALA A 32 48.27 -3.20 6.94
N THR A 33 48.19 -1.92 7.26
CA THR A 33 47.03 -1.22 7.84
C THR A 33 45.72 -1.61 7.14
N PRO A 34 44.63 -1.89 7.88
CA PRO A 34 43.37 -2.30 7.26
C PRO A 34 42.70 -1.12 6.56
N ALA A 35 42.48 -1.27 5.26
CA ALA A 35 41.59 -0.43 4.48
C ALA A 35 40.12 -0.66 4.91
N PRO A 36 39.23 0.34 4.79
CA PRO A 36 37.83 0.17 5.16
C PRO A 36 37.17 -0.84 4.22
N VAL A 37 36.65 -1.93 4.79
CA VAL A 37 35.87 -2.91 4.07
C VAL A 37 34.52 -2.28 3.75
N ALA A 38 34.35 -1.79 2.53
CA ALA A 38 33.02 -1.61 1.98
C ALA A 38 32.37 -3.00 1.94
N SER A 39 31.36 -3.23 2.79
CA SER A 39 30.49 -4.40 2.69
C SER A 39 29.67 -4.26 1.41
N GLY A 40 30.27 -4.62 0.28
CA GLY A 40 29.53 -4.93 -0.93
C GLY A 40 28.83 -6.25 -0.69
N ALA A 41 27.55 -6.21 -0.33
CA ALA A 41 26.69 -7.38 -0.49
C ALA A 41 26.89 -7.90 -1.91
N ALA A 42 27.31 -9.17 -2.05
CA ALA A 42 27.51 -9.76 -3.36
C ALA A 42 26.21 -9.62 -4.15
N MET A 43 26.27 -8.89 -5.28
CA MET A 43 25.14 -8.78 -6.20
C MET A 43 24.74 -10.19 -6.62
N LYS A 44 23.50 -10.61 -6.31
CA LYS A 44 22.98 -11.89 -6.78
C LYS A 44 22.76 -11.78 -8.30
N SER A 45 23.75 -12.22 -9.08
CA SER A 45 23.56 -12.55 -10.50
C SER A 45 23.09 -14.00 -10.58
N GLY A 46 21.81 -14.20 -10.89
CA GLY A 46 21.18 -15.52 -11.00
C GLY A 46 19.65 -15.43 -10.87
N PRO A 47 18.93 -16.57 -10.97
CA PRO A 47 17.48 -16.60 -10.81
C PRO A 47 17.04 -16.00 -9.47
N ILE A 48 16.11 -15.06 -9.53
CA ILE A 48 15.50 -14.37 -8.39
C ILE A 48 14.09 -14.89 -8.22
N GLU A 49 13.80 -15.56 -7.11
CA GLU A 49 12.42 -15.81 -6.68
C GLU A 49 12.00 -14.75 -5.67
N ILE A 50 10.87 -14.09 -5.94
CA ILE A 50 10.17 -13.21 -4.99
C ILE A 50 8.83 -13.86 -4.67
N VAL A 51 8.51 -13.99 -3.39
CA VAL A 51 7.19 -14.48 -2.97
C VAL A 51 6.30 -13.29 -2.66
N TYR A 52 5.12 -13.27 -3.27
CA TYR A 52 4.08 -12.27 -3.04
C TYR A 52 2.96 -12.92 -2.23
N LEU A 53 2.91 -12.62 -0.94
CA LEU A 53 1.94 -13.14 0.01
C LEU A 53 0.78 -12.14 0.13
N GLN A 54 -0.40 -12.46 -0.40
CA GLN A 54 -1.51 -11.51 -0.46
C GLN A 54 -2.74 -12.01 0.29
N LYS A 55 -3.30 -11.16 1.17
CA LYS A 55 -4.66 -11.38 1.70
C LYS A 55 -5.67 -11.31 0.55
N GLN A 56 -6.79 -12.02 0.72
CA GLN A 56 -7.94 -11.92 -0.20
C GLN A 56 -7.55 -12.00 -1.69
N GLY A 57 -6.63 -12.91 -2.04
CA GLY A 57 -6.11 -13.05 -3.42
C GLY A 57 -7.13 -13.52 -4.46
N ASP A 58 -8.38 -13.68 -4.05
CA ASP A 58 -9.57 -13.89 -4.87
C ASP A 58 -10.33 -12.59 -5.20
N GLN A 59 -10.04 -11.48 -4.52
CA GLN A 59 -10.53 -10.16 -4.90
C GLN A 59 -9.77 -9.61 -6.10
N GLN A 60 -10.51 -8.98 -7.02
CA GLN A 60 -9.99 -8.55 -8.33
C GLN A 60 -8.77 -7.62 -8.19
N TYR A 61 -8.77 -6.70 -7.22
CA TYR A 61 -7.62 -5.83 -6.96
C TYR A 61 -6.31 -6.61 -6.72
N PHE A 62 -6.34 -7.66 -5.88
CA PHE A 62 -5.16 -8.45 -5.56
C PHE A 62 -4.78 -9.42 -6.68
N VAL A 63 -5.76 -9.91 -7.46
CA VAL A 63 -5.49 -10.63 -8.71
C VAL A 63 -4.70 -9.76 -9.69
N ASP A 64 -5.13 -8.51 -9.89
CA ASP A 64 -4.48 -7.55 -10.77
C ASP A 64 -3.10 -7.14 -10.26
N GLN A 65 -2.94 -7.04 -8.94
CA GLN A 65 -1.65 -6.84 -8.31
C GLN A 65 -0.66 -7.96 -8.60
N ALA A 66 -1.06 -9.22 -8.39
CA ALA A 66 -0.22 -10.36 -8.74
C ALA A 66 0.09 -10.41 -10.25
N ASN A 67 -0.87 -10.06 -11.11
CA ASN A 67 -0.67 -9.99 -12.54
C ASN A 67 0.36 -8.92 -12.95
N GLY A 68 0.27 -7.71 -12.38
CA GLY A 68 1.26 -6.66 -12.59
C GLY A 68 2.66 -7.06 -12.13
N ALA A 69 2.75 -7.66 -10.95
CA ALA A 69 4.01 -8.20 -10.41
C ALA A 69 4.64 -9.23 -11.35
N LYS A 70 3.87 -10.23 -11.80
CA LYS A 70 4.34 -11.27 -12.74
C LYS A 70 4.73 -10.69 -14.11
N ALA A 71 3.96 -9.72 -14.62
CA ALA A 71 4.24 -9.07 -15.90
C ALA A 71 5.58 -8.32 -15.87
N LEU A 72 5.84 -7.56 -14.82
CA LEU A 72 7.13 -6.88 -14.66
C LEU A 72 8.28 -7.89 -14.42
N ALA A 73 8.08 -8.90 -13.60
CA ALA A 73 9.10 -9.94 -13.39
C ALA A 73 9.54 -10.60 -14.70
N LYS A 74 8.57 -10.91 -15.59
CA LYS A 74 8.84 -11.46 -16.92
C LYS A 74 9.67 -10.51 -17.79
N SER A 75 9.44 -9.20 -17.73
CA SER A 75 10.18 -8.23 -18.54
C SER A 75 11.60 -7.96 -18.02
N LEU A 76 11.84 -8.18 -16.73
CA LEU A 76 13.15 -7.98 -16.09
C LEU A 76 14.14 -9.14 -16.31
N GLY A 77 13.67 -10.30 -16.80
CA GLY A 77 14.44 -11.52 -17.02
C GLY A 77 14.93 -12.15 -15.71
N ASP A 78 15.10 -13.47 -15.62
CA ASP A 78 15.60 -14.16 -14.40
C ASP A 78 14.90 -13.79 -13.08
N VAL A 79 13.65 -13.30 -13.13
CA VAL A 79 12.82 -13.02 -11.96
C VAL A 79 11.55 -13.85 -12.07
N THR A 80 11.22 -14.58 -11.01
CA THR A 80 9.97 -15.31 -10.85
C THR A 80 9.23 -14.76 -9.64
N VAL A 81 7.93 -14.53 -9.81
CA VAL A 81 7.03 -14.14 -8.72
C VAL A 81 6.13 -15.32 -8.40
N THR A 82 6.26 -15.82 -7.17
CA THR A 82 5.39 -16.86 -6.60
C THR A 82 4.31 -16.16 -5.78
N GLU A 83 3.10 -16.10 -6.34
CA GLU A 83 1.92 -15.56 -5.64
C GLU A 83 1.33 -16.61 -4.71
N VAL A 84 0.95 -16.19 -3.49
CA VAL A 84 0.24 -17.03 -2.52
C VAL A 84 -0.96 -16.27 -1.98
N ASN A 85 -2.15 -16.82 -2.20
CA ASN A 85 -3.38 -16.31 -1.58
C ASN A 85 -3.45 -16.77 -0.11
N LEU A 86 -3.36 -15.82 0.81
CA LEU A 86 -3.48 -16.03 2.26
C LEU A 86 -4.93 -16.06 2.74
N GLY A 87 -5.89 -15.61 1.93
CA GLY A 87 -7.25 -15.36 2.37
C GLY A 87 -7.28 -14.34 3.49
N THR A 88 -7.95 -14.66 4.59
CA THR A 88 -8.02 -13.84 5.81
C THR A 88 -7.26 -14.48 6.98
N ASP A 89 -6.40 -15.46 6.72
CA ASP A 89 -5.76 -16.30 7.75
C ASP A 89 -4.33 -15.84 8.08
N ALA A 90 -4.17 -15.24 9.27
CA ALA A 90 -2.88 -14.81 9.77
C ALA A 90 -1.92 -15.97 10.11
N ASN A 91 -2.43 -17.13 10.53
CA ASN A 91 -1.60 -18.31 10.79
C ASN A 91 -1.05 -18.89 9.49
N LYS A 92 -1.88 -18.90 8.44
CA LYS A 92 -1.42 -19.23 7.08
C LYS A 92 -0.35 -18.24 6.62
N ALA A 93 -0.52 -16.94 6.85
CA ALA A 93 0.49 -15.93 6.52
C ALA A 93 1.86 -16.24 7.14
N ILE A 94 1.90 -16.60 8.43
CA ILE A 94 3.13 -17.00 9.10
C ILE A 94 3.71 -18.30 8.53
N SER A 95 2.86 -19.28 8.23
CA SER A 95 3.30 -20.59 7.72
C SER A 95 3.88 -20.49 6.31
N GLU A 96 3.27 -19.68 5.44
CA GLU A 96 3.75 -19.40 4.08
C GLU A 96 5.00 -18.52 4.08
N LEU A 97 5.11 -17.58 5.03
CA LEU A 97 6.34 -16.84 5.28
C LEU A 97 7.49 -17.79 5.66
N ASP A 98 7.26 -18.70 6.60
CA ASP A 98 8.26 -19.67 7.02
C ASP A 98 8.66 -20.60 5.86
N ALA A 99 7.70 -21.01 5.03
CA ALA A 99 7.98 -21.79 3.82
C ALA A 99 8.82 -20.99 2.80
N ALA A 100 8.53 -19.70 2.59
CA ALA A 100 9.31 -18.83 1.71
C ALA A 100 10.75 -18.66 2.23
N ILE A 101 10.91 -18.43 3.54
CA ILE A 101 12.23 -18.34 4.20
C ILE A 101 13.01 -19.65 4.04
N ALA A 102 12.38 -20.80 4.30
CA ALA A 102 13.02 -22.11 4.18
C ALA A 102 13.48 -22.43 2.74
N ARG A 103 12.76 -21.92 1.72
CA ARG A 103 13.17 -22.01 0.32
C ARG A 103 14.35 -21.09 -0.04
N GLY A 104 14.70 -20.13 0.82
CA GLY A 104 15.79 -19.19 0.55
C GLY A 104 15.48 -18.18 -0.55
N VAL A 105 14.21 -17.78 -0.66
CA VAL A 105 13.76 -16.81 -1.69
C VAL A 105 14.53 -15.49 -1.57
N ALA A 106 14.64 -14.77 -2.67
CA ALA A 106 15.45 -13.56 -2.73
C ALA A 106 14.73 -12.33 -2.16
N GLY A 107 13.40 -12.33 -2.07
CA GLY A 107 12.62 -11.26 -1.47
C GLY A 107 11.20 -11.67 -1.15
N ILE A 108 10.57 -10.95 -0.22
CA ILE A 108 9.20 -11.18 0.23
C ILE A 108 8.43 -9.87 0.11
N VAL A 109 7.29 -9.91 -0.59
CA VAL A 109 6.29 -8.84 -0.59
C VAL A 109 5.06 -9.37 0.13
N MET A 110 4.48 -8.61 1.05
CA MET A 110 3.34 -9.06 1.85
C MET A 110 2.24 -8.01 1.98
N VAL A 111 1.02 -8.40 1.64
CA VAL A 111 -0.22 -7.78 2.14
C VAL A 111 -0.74 -8.68 3.26
N ALA A 112 -0.56 -8.28 4.52
CA ALA A 112 -0.91 -9.13 5.65
C ALA A 112 -2.43 -9.17 5.89
N PRO A 113 -3.03 -10.33 6.18
CA PRO A 113 -4.44 -10.42 6.57
C PRO A 113 -4.78 -9.66 7.86
N ASP A 114 -3.78 -9.50 8.74
CA ASP A 114 -3.84 -8.78 10.01
C ASP A 114 -2.51 -8.02 10.20
N GLN A 115 -2.56 -6.74 10.56
CA GLN A 115 -1.34 -5.95 10.78
C GLN A 115 -0.65 -6.29 12.12
N ALA A 116 -1.35 -6.96 13.04
CA ALA A 116 -0.82 -7.36 14.34
C ALA A 116 0.32 -8.38 14.25
N ILE A 117 0.41 -9.15 13.15
CA ILE A 117 1.54 -10.07 12.92
C ILE A 117 2.82 -9.35 12.45
N GLY A 118 2.76 -8.04 12.21
CA GLY A 118 3.89 -7.23 11.72
C GLY A 118 5.22 -7.47 12.44
N PRO A 119 5.27 -7.45 13.79
CA PRO A 119 6.52 -7.71 14.51
C PRO A 119 7.12 -9.08 14.19
N GLN A 120 6.29 -10.14 14.20
CA GLN A 120 6.73 -11.50 13.92
C GLN A 120 7.21 -11.66 12.46
N VAL A 121 6.50 -11.06 11.51
CA VAL A 121 6.86 -11.09 10.08
C VAL A 121 8.20 -10.40 9.84
N ILE A 122 8.37 -9.19 10.38
CA ILE A 122 9.58 -8.38 10.21
C ILE A 122 10.79 -9.07 10.85
N ASP A 123 10.64 -9.59 12.07
CA ASP A 123 11.72 -10.25 12.79
C ASP A 123 12.18 -11.53 12.07
N LYS A 124 11.25 -12.35 11.57
CA LYS A 124 11.56 -13.56 10.79
C LYS A 124 12.32 -13.24 9.50
N ALA A 125 11.84 -12.27 8.71
CA ALA A 125 12.49 -11.87 7.47
C ALA A 125 13.90 -11.29 7.73
N LYS A 126 14.04 -10.45 8.76
CA LYS A 126 15.32 -9.87 9.18
C LYS A 126 16.30 -10.94 9.64
N ALA A 127 15.87 -11.89 10.46
CA ALA A 127 16.70 -12.99 10.95
C ALA A 127 17.19 -13.89 9.79
N ALA A 128 16.36 -14.08 8.76
CA ALA A 128 16.72 -14.81 7.54
C ALA A 128 17.60 -13.99 6.57
N GLY A 129 17.78 -12.69 6.79
CA GLY A 129 18.48 -11.80 5.87
C GLY A 129 17.75 -11.59 4.54
N ILE A 130 16.43 -11.79 4.49
CA ILE A 130 15.61 -11.64 3.29
C ILE A 130 14.92 -10.26 3.31
N PRO A 131 15.03 -9.44 2.24
CA PRO A 131 14.34 -8.17 2.18
C PRO A 131 12.82 -8.37 2.18
N LEU A 132 12.14 -7.60 3.03
CA LEU A 132 10.69 -7.56 3.18
C LEU A 132 10.14 -6.20 2.73
N LEU A 133 9.07 -6.22 1.96
CA LEU A 133 8.30 -5.06 1.56
C LEU A 133 6.83 -5.28 1.94
N ALA A 134 6.26 -4.38 2.75
CA ALA A 134 4.83 -4.37 3.00
C ALA A 134 4.10 -3.75 1.80
N SER A 135 3.00 -4.36 1.37
CA SER A 135 2.15 -3.85 0.29
C SER A 135 0.76 -3.57 0.81
N ASP A 136 0.19 -2.41 0.43
CA ASP A 136 -1.16 -1.90 0.73
C ASP A 136 -1.51 -1.66 2.21
N ASP A 137 -1.16 -2.61 3.07
CA ASP A 137 -1.27 -2.56 4.51
C ASP A 137 0.13 -2.48 5.13
N GLY A 138 0.49 -1.32 5.67
CA GLY A 138 1.79 -1.14 6.32
C GLY A 138 1.99 -2.08 7.50
N LEU A 139 3.21 -2.60 7.69
CA LEU A 139 3.58 -3.39 8.86
C LEU A 139 4.51 -2.59 9.76
N LYS A 140 4.40 -2.83 11.07
CA LYS A 140 5.24 -2.21 12.09
C LYS A 140 5.93 -3.27 12.92
N ALA A 141 7.19 -3.01 13.26
CA ALA A 141 7.94 -3.79 14.24
C ALA A 141 7.41 -3.52 15.66
N ALA A 142 7.88 -4.32 16.63
CA ALA A 142 7.46 -4.19 18.03
C ALA A 142 7.75 -2.81 18.64
N ASP A 143 8.80 -2.14 18.18
CA ASP A 143 9.19 -0.78 18.58
C ASP A 143 8.41 0.33 17.83
N GLY A 144 7.50 -0.05 16.94
CA GLY A 144 6.69 0.85 16.12
C GLY A 144 7.34 1.29 14.81
N ALA A 145 8.58 0.88 14.51
CA ALA A 145 9.24 1.19 13.25
C ALA A 145 8.47 0.57 12.06
N ALA A 146 8.17 1.38 11.04
CA ALA A 146 7.49 0.91 9.85
C ALA A 146 8.45 0.09 8.95
N ALA A 147 7.95 -1.02 8.40
CA ALA A 147 8.60 -1.69 7.29
C ALA A 147 8.57 -0.81 6.02
N PRO A 148 9.52 -0.97 5.09
CA PRO A 148 9.41 -0.40 3.75
C PRO A 148 8.05 -0.74 3.12
N PHE A 149 7.45 0.23 2.43
CA PHE A 149 6.06 0.15 2.00
C PHE A 149 5.87 0.49 0.52
N VAL A 150 4.93 -0.19 -0.13
CA VAL A 150 4.38 0.14 -1.46
C VAL A 150 2.85 0.07 -1.41
N GLY A 151 2.17 1.03 -2.02
CA GLY A 151 0.70 1.07 -2.00
C GLY A 151 0.19 2.49 -2.02
N PHE A 152 -0.76 2.81 -1.15
CA PHE A 152 -1.46 4.10 -1.18
C PHE A 152 -1.45 4.81 0.15
N ASN A 153 -1.72 6.12 0.12
CA ASN A 153 -1.99 6.90 1.32
C ASN A 153 -3.49 6.86 1.66
N GLY A 154 -3.86 6.16 2.74
CA GLY A 154 -5.26 5.98 3.15
C GLY A 154 -6.02 7.29 3.39
N THR A 155 -5.39 8.24 4.09
CA THR A 155 -6.02 9.53 4.42
C THR A 155 -6.26 10.39 3.18
N SER A 156 -5.31 10.41 2.24
CA SER A 156 -5.45 11.13 0.97
C SER A 156 -6.57 10.54 0.13
N MET A 157 -6.64 9.20 0.02
CA MET A 157 -7.71 8.53 -0.72
C MET A 157 -9.08 8.83 -0.10
N GLY A 158 -9.20 8.70 1.23
CA GLY A 158 -10.40 9.05 1.96
C GLY A 158 -10.83 10.50 1.71
N SER A 159 -9.87 11.42 1.79
CA SER A 159 -10.14 12.85 1.56
C SER A 159 -10.75 13.09 0.17
N SER A 160 -10.18 12.49 -0.88
CA SER A 160 -10.70 12.59 -2.25
C SER A 160 -12.11 12.03 -2.39
N ILE A 161 -12.42 10.92 -1.71
CA ILE A 161 -13.75 10.31 -1.69
C ILE A 161 -14.77 11.23 -1.01
N GLY A 162 -14.45 11.74 0.18
CA GLY A 162 -15.34 12.65 0.90
C GLY A 162 -15.54 13.98 0.17
N ASP A 163 -14.52 14.47 -0.54
CA ASP A 163 -14.62 15.66 -1.36
C ASP A 163 -15.60 15.46 -2.52
N LYS A 164 -15.50 14.32 -3.23
CA LYS A 164 -16.42 13.99 -4.33
C LYS A 164 -17.84 13.74 -3.81
N ALA A 165 -17.99 13.06 -2.67
CA ALA A 165 -19.29 12.82 -2.05
C ALA A 165 -19.97 14.15 -1.65
N ALA A 166 -19.21 15.12 -1.11
CA ALA A 166 -19.72 16.44 -0.79
C ALA A 166 -20.16 17.24 -2.03
N ASP A 167 -19.39 17.14 -3.11
CA ASP A 167 -19.71 17.80 -4.38
C ASP A 167 -21.01 17.22 -4.97
N LEU A 168 -21.16 15.88 -4.97
CA LEU A 168 -22.38 15.20 -5.42
C LEU A 168 -23.59 15.54 -4.54
N TYR A 169 -23.42 15.51 -3.22
CA TYR A 169 -24.47 15.85 -2.26
C TYR A 169 -24.98 17.28 -2.45
N THR A 170 -24.05 18.23 -2.60
CA THR A 170 -24.38 19.64 -2.83
C THR A 170 -25.08 19.84 -4.17
N ALA A 171 -24.60 19.20 -5.23
CA ALA A 171 -25.21 19.28 -6.56
C ALA A 171 -26.63 18.69 -6.59
N ALA A 172 -26.90 17.67 -5.78
CA ALA A 172 -28.23 17.06 -5.66
C ALA A 172 -29.23 17.95 -4.89
N GLY A 173 -28.76 18.99 -4.19
CA GLY A 173 -29.63 19.88 -3.41
C GLY A 173 -30.32 19.19 -2.22
N TRP A 174 -29.76 18.08 -1.75
CA TRP A 174 -30.33 17.28 -0.67
C TRP A 174 -30.22 17.98 0.69
N LYS A 175 -31.16 17.68 1.59
CA LYS A 175 -31.18 18.23 2.95
C LYS A 175 -30.68 17.20 3.96
N ALA A 176 -29.91 17.65 4.94
CA ALA A 176 -29.37 16.78 5.98
C ALA A 176 -30.45 16.08 6.82
N SER A 177 -31.61 16.71 7.00
CA SER A 177 -32.77 16.12 7.69
C SER A 177 -33.28 14.84 7.03
N ASP A 178 -33.16 14.76 5.71
CA ASP A 178 -33.74 13.70 4.86
C ASP A 178 -32.67 12.70 4.40
N THR A 179 -31.41 12.92 4.77
CA THR A 179 -30.24 12.18 4.30
C THR A 179 -29.53 11.46 5.44
N ARG A 180 -28.93 10.29 5.16
CA ARG A 180 -27.90 9.68 6.01
C ARG A 180 -26.67 9.30 5.20
N ILE A 181 -25.54 9.26 5.89
CA ILE A 181 -24.30 8.72 5.35
C ILE A 181 -24.10 7.32 5.91
N ILE A 182 -23.75 6.35 5.07
CA ILE A 182 -23.20 5.06 5.50
C ILE A 182 -21.70 5.06 5.20
N ALA A 183 -20.90 4.91 6.27
CA ALA A 183 -19.45 4.77 6.18
C ALA A 183 -19.08 3.32 6.52
N VAL A 184 -18.69 2.54 5.51
CA VAL A 184 -18.59 1.08 5.63
C VAL A 184 -17.16 0.56 5.48
N GLY A 185 -16.73 -0.33 6.37
CA GLY A 185 -15.43 -0.99 6.23
C GLY A 185 -14.97 -1.75 7.47
N LYS A 186 -13.81 -2.38 7.36
CA LYS A 186 -13.19 -3.15 8.44
C LYS A 186 -12.55 -2.26 9.51
N ALA A 187 -13.09 -2.31 10.73
CA ALA A 187 -12.78 -1.37 11.81
C ALA A 187 -11.42 -1.57 12.49
N ASP A 188 -10.88 -2.78 12.46
CA ASP A 188 -9.56 -3.15 13.01
C ASP A 188 -8.43 -2.99 11.99
N LEU A 189 -8.73 -2.58 10.75
CA LEU A 189 -7.74 -2.34 9.71
C LEU A 189 -7.40 -0.83 9.62
N SER A 190 -6.15 -0.47 9.94
CA SER A 190 -5.75 0.93 10.06
C SER A 190 -5.93 1.75 8.78
N VAL A 191 -5.69 1.15 7.61
CA VAL A 191 -5.90 1.83 6.32
C VAL A 191 -7.39 2.08 6.03
N CYS A 192 -8.29 1.22 6.52
CA CYS A 192 -9.73 1.47 6.42
C CYS A 192 -10.15 2.62 7.32
N VAL A 193 -9.66 2.66 8.56
CA VAL A 193 -9.89 3.79 9.47
C VAL A 193 -9.42 5.11 8.84
N GLN A 194 -8.20 5.15 8.30
CA GLN A 194 -7.67 6.34 7.63
C GLN A 194 -8.55 6.82 6.45
N ARG A 195 -9.06 5.89 5.64
CA ARG A 195 -9.93 6.21 4.48
C ARG A 195 -11.28 6.75 4.95
N LEU A 196 -11.92 6.10 5.93
CA LEU A 196 -13.22 6.52 6.45
C LEU A 196 -13.14 7.86 7.19
N ASP A 197 -12.11 8.06 8.03
CA ASP A 197 -11.87 9.32 8.73
C ASP A 197 -11.52 10.44 7.75
N GLY A 198 -10.71 10.14 6.73
CA GLY A 198 -10.38 11.07 5.65
C GLY A 198 -11.63 11.56 4.92
N ALA A 199 -12.53 10.63 4.55
CA ALA A 199 -13.77 10.94 3.87
C ALA A 199 -14.72 11.77 4.75
N ALA A 200 -14.90 11.38 6.02
CA ALA A 200 -15.73 12.14 6.95
C ALA A 200 -15.17 13.55 7.18
N SER A 201 -13.86 13.69 7.32
CA SER A 201 -13.18 14.97 7.54
C SER A 201 -13.31 15.91 6.34
N SER A 202 -13.03 15.44 5.12
CA SER A 202 -13.12 16.28 3.92
C SER A 202 -14.57 16.64 3.58
N PHE A 203 -15.50 15.68 3.69
CA PHE A 203 -16.92 15.94 3.51
C PHE A 203 -17.43 17.02 4.48
N GLY A 204 -17.11 16.88 5.77
CA GLY A 204 -17.54 17.82 6.81
C GLY A 204 -16.95 19.23 6.67
N LYS A 205 -15.78 19.38 6.03
CA LYS A 205 -15.21 20.71 5.71
C LYS A 205 -15.99 21.42 4.61
N LYS A 206 -16.57 20.68 3.67
CA LYS A 206 -17.34 21.24 2.54
C LYS A 206 -18.82 21.42 2.85
N VAL A 207 -19.40 20.54 3.68
CA VAL A 207 -20.83 20.52 3.97
C VAL A 207 -21.08 20.93 5.42
N THR A 208 -21.46 22.20 5.63
CA THR A 208 -21.88 22.68 6.95
C THR A 208 -23.20 22.03 7.35
N GLY A 209 -23.27 21.48 8.57
CA GLY A 209 -24.47 20.75 9.02
C GLY A 209 -24.66 19.42 8.29
N ALA A 210 -23.57 18.70 8.03
CA ALA A 210 -23.55 17.42 7.35
C ALA A 210 -24.61 16.42 7.89
N PRO A 211 -25.17 15.56 7.01
CA PRO A 211 -26.03 14.45 7.44
C PRO A 211 -25.36 13.59 8.51
N ALA A 212 -26.17 12.96 9.37
CA ALA A 212 -25.63 12.01 10.34
C ALA A 212 -25.02 10.79 9.62
N SER A 213 -23.83 10.38 10.08
CA SER A 213 -23.11 9.21 9.57
C SER A 213 -23.35 7.98 10.43
N ILE A 214 -23.52 6.85 9.78
CA ILE A 214 -23.73 5.54 10.37
C ILE A 214 -22.51 4.67 10.01
N PRO A 215 -21.61 4.38 10.96
CA PRO A 215 -20.49 3.48 10.71
C PRO A 215 -20.98 2.03 10.64
N VAL A 216 -20.48 1.28 9.66
CA VAL A 216 -20.82 -0.14 9.45
C VAL A 216 -19.53 -0.95 9.35
N GLY A 217 -19.30 -1.81 10.35
CA GLY A 217 -18.17 -2.74 10.38
C GLY A 217 -18.39 -3.96 9.50
N THR A 218 -17.43 -4.28 8.64
CA THR A 218 -17.47 -5.45 7.72
C THR A 218 -16.16 -6.22 7.67
N ASP A 219 -16.15 -7.37 6.99
CA ASP A 219 -14.95 -8.11 6.61
C ASP A 219 -14.31 -7.64 5.28
N ASN A 220 -14.77 -6.51 4.73
CA ASN A 220 -14.41 -5.95 3.42
C ASN A 220 -14.85 -6.78 2.20
N SER A 221 -15.77 -7.74 2.35
CA SER A 221 -16.43 -8.41 1.22
C SER A 221 -17.76 -7.75 0.84
N VAL A 222 -18.16 -7.92 -0.43
CA VAL A 222 -19.47 -7.45 -0.93
C VAL A 222 -20.60 -8.11 -0.14
N THR A 223 -20.50 -9.41 0.12
CA THR A 223 -21.55 -10.19 0.77
C THR A 223 -21.77 -9.75 2.21
N ASP A 224 -20.71 -9.56 3.00
CA ASP A 224 -20.87 -9.09 4.38
C ASP A 224 -21.38 -7.66 4.41
N ALA A 225 -20.85 -6.76 3.57
CA ALA A 225 -21.33 -5.38 3.48
C ALA A 225 -22.82 -5.29 3.14
N LEU A 226 -23.28 -6.07 2.16
CA LEU A 226 -24.69 -6.18 1.79
C LEU A 226 -25.54 -6.67 2.97
N ASN A 227 -25.11 -7.75 3.64
CA ASN A 227 -25.84 -8.32 4.78
C ASN A 227 -25.93 -7.34 5.97
N LYS A 228 -24.82 -6.65 6.29
CA LYS A 228 -24.75 -5.68 7.39
C LYS A 228 -25.58 -4.43 7.10
N ALA A 229 -25.63 -3.99 5.85
CA ALA A 229 -26.44 -2.84 5.42
C ALA A 229 -27.94 -3.08 5.64
N GLY A 230 -28.44 -4.30 5.47
CA GLY A 230 -29.86 -4.62 5.65
C GLY A 230 -30.42 -4.22 7.03
N GLY A 231 -29.63 -4.43 8.09
CA GLY A 231 -29.99 -4.00 9.45
C GLY A 231 -30.04 -2.48 9.60
N VAL A 232 -29.08 -1.76 8.99
CA VAL A 232 -29.04 -0.29 8.98
C VAL A 232 -30.25 0.29 8.27
N ILE A 233 -30.59 -0.25 7.09
CA ILE A 233 -31.73 0.20 6.29
C ILE A 233 -33.04 0.01 7.07
N THR A 234 -33.21 -1.16 7.69
CA THR A 234 -34.40 -1.47 8.51
C THR A 234 -34.53 -0.56 9.73
N ALA A 235 -33.42 -0.19 10.36
CA ALA A 235 -33.41 0.69 11.54
C ALA A 235 -33.62 2.17 11.20
N ASN A 236 -33.57 2.55 9.92
CA ASN A 236 -33.64 3.95 9.47
C ASN A 236 -34.76 4.15 8.44
N GLN A 237 -35.91 3.49 8.65
CA GLN A 237 -37.11 3.69 7.85
C GLN A 237 -37.53 5.17 7.86
N GLY A 238 -37.62 5.78 6.68
CA GLY A 238 -37.98 7.20 6.50
C GLY A 238 -36.84 8.10 6.03
N VAL A 239 -35.59 7.61 5.99
CA VAL A 239 -34.51 8.28 5.26
C VAL A 239 -34.83 8.25 3.77
N LYS A 240 -34.74 9.41 3.10
CA LYS A 240 -35.03 9.54 1.68
C LYS A 240 -33.81 9.36 0.81
N HIS A 241 -32.67 9.86 1.28
CA HIS A 241 -31.46 9.90 0.49
C HIS A 241 -30.26 9.31 1.25
N TRP A 242 -29.37 8.65 0.52
CA TRP A 242 -28.23 7.96 1.08
C TRP A 242 -26.95 8.41 0.40
N VAL A 243 -25.97 8.83 1.18
CA VAL A 243 -24.58 8.95 0.73
C VAL A 243 -23.84 7.73 1.25
N VAL A 244 -23.05 7.08 0.40
CA VAL A 244 -22.33 5.86 0.77
C VAL A 244 -20.87 6.02 0.37
N TRP A 245 -19.97 5.71 1.30
CA TRP A 245 -18.57 5.47 0.96
C TRP A 245 -18.05 4.28 1.76
N GLY A 246 -17.15 3.53 1.14
CA GLY A 246 -16.53 2.36 1.74
C GLY A 246 -15.03 2.49 1.84
N CYS A 247 -14.41 1.68 2.69
CA CYS A 247 -12.95 1.60 2.71
C CYS A 247 -12.35 0.85 1.51
N ASN A 248 -13.17 0.16 0.71
CA ASN A 248 -12.86 -0.46 -0.58
C ASN A 248 -14.13 -0.55 -1.45
N ASP A 249 -13.95 -0.89 -2.72
CA ASP A 249 -15.03 -1.05 -3.72
C ASP A 249 -16.07 -2.07 -3.26
N GLU A 250 -15.63 -3.21 -2.71
CA GLU A 250 -16.53 -4.27 -2.25
C GLU A 250 -17.51 -3.79 -1.18
N SER A 251 -17.01 -3.05 -0.18
CA SER A 251 -17.83 -2.60 0.94
C SER A 251 -18.87 -1.58 0.47
N GLU A 252 -18.43 -0.61 -0.34
CA GLU A 252 -19.30 0.43 -0.86
C GLU A 252 -20.37 -0.16 -1.79
N THR A 253 -19.97 -0.95 -2.78
CA THR A 253 -20.88 -1.54 -3.77
C THR A 253 -21.85 -2.52 -3.10
N GLY A 254 -21.42 -3.24 -2.06
CA GLY A 254 -22.30 -4.10 -1.25
C GLY A 254 -23.41 -3.32 -0.55
N VAL A 255 -23.11 -2.15 0.02
CA VAL A 255 -24.11 -1.27 0.63
C VAL A 255 -25.04 -0.65 -0.40
N VAL A 256 -24.53 -0.16 -1.54
CA VAL A 256 -25.36 0.39 -2.62
C VAL A 256 -26.33 -0.68 -3.16
N THR A 257 -25.83 -1.90 -3.34
CA THR A 257 -26.66 -3.04 -3.75
C THR A 257 -27.76 -3.34 -2.72
N ALA A 258 -27.44 -3.31 -1.42
CA ALA A 258 -28.44 -3.52 -0.37
C ALA A 258 -29.53 -2.44 -0.37
N LEU A 259 -29.17 -1.16 -0.57
CA LEU A 259 -30.11 -0.05 -0.67
C LEU A 259 -31.06 -0.24 -1.87
N GLN A 260 -30.52 -0.58 -3.03
CA GLN A 260 -31.32 -0.84 -4.22
C GLN A 260 -32.24 -2.07 -4.06
N ASN A 261 -31.75 -3.15 -3.44
CA ASN A 261 -32.56 -4.33 -3.12
C ASN A 261 -33.70 -4.01 -2.14
N ALA A 262 -33.51 -3.02 -1.27
CA ALA A 262 -34.53 -2.52 -0.36
C ALA A 262 -35.50 -1.51 -1.01
N GLY A 263 -35.35 -1.25 -2.31
CA GLY A 263 -36.24 -0.38 -3.09
C GLY A 263 -35.88 1.11 -3.07
N VAL A 264 -34.70 1.49 -2.55
CA VAL A 264 -34.21 2.86 -2.69
C VAL A 264 -33.83 3.08 -4.16
N ALA A 265 -34.37 4.14 -4.77
CA ALA A 265 -34.10 4.43 -6.18
C ALA A 265 -32.61 4.78 -6.37
N PRO A 266 -31.98 4.41 -7.50
CA PRO A 266 -30.61 4.83 -7.83
C PRO A 266 -30.38 6.35 -7.79
N ALA A 267 -31.42 7.14 -8.06
CA ALA A 267 -31.40 8.59 -7.97
C ALA A 267 -31.30 9.11 -6.53
N ASP A 268 -31.64 8.29 -5.52
CA ASP A 268 -31.62 8.59 -4.09
C ASP A 268 -30.39 8.02 -3.37
N ILE A 269 -29.39 7.57 -4.14
CA ILE A 269 -28.13 7.02 -3.63
C ILE A 269 -26.96 7.75 -4.29
N LEU A 270 -26.02 8.24 -3.49
CA LEU A 270 -24.73 8.78 -3.90
C LEU A 270 -23.61 7.91 -3.35
N GLY A 271 -23.31 6.83 -4.07
CA GLY A 271 -22.19 5.94 -3.81
C GLY A 271 -20.89 6.48 -4.39
N VAL A 272 -19.84 6.55 -3.56
CA VAL A 272 -18.47 6.89 -3.96
C VAL A 272 -17.52 5.78 -3.53
N GLY A 273 -17.18 4.91 -4.48
CA GLY A 273 -16.33 3.74 -4.28
C GLY A 273 -14.82 4.04 -4.20
N LEU A 274 -14.05 2.98 -3.99
CA LEU A 274 -12.57 2.99 -3.96
C LEU A 274 -12.05 1.70 -4.59
N GLY A 275 -11.69 1.76 -5.88
CA GLY A 275 -11.34 0.59 -6.68
C GLY A 275 -11.71 0.80 -8.14
N ALA A 276 -13.00 1.07 -8.36
CA ALA A 276 -13.67 1.24 -9.64
C ALA A 276 -13.86 -0.04 -10.46
N TYR A 277 -13.22 -1.16 -10.14
CA TYR A 277 -13.31 -2.41 -10.91
C TYR A 277 -14.66 -3.15 -10.75
N LEU A 278 -15.37 -2.95 -9.64
CA LEU A 278 -16.75 -3.43 -9.49
C LEU A 278 -17.72 -2.41 -10.07
N THR A 279 -17.57 -1.15 -9.64
CA THR A 279 -18.47 -0.06 -10.04
C THR A 279 -18.53 0.12 -11.57
N CYS A 280 -17.40 -0.04 -12.26
CA CYS A 280 -17.39 0.14 -13.71
C CYS A 280 -18.19 -0.92 -14.47
N LYS A 281 -18.53 -2.06 -13.86
CA LYS A 281 -19.41 -3.09 -14.47
C LYS A 281 -20.82 -2.56 -14.67
N ASP A 282 -21.34 -1.80 -13.69
CA ASP A 282 -22.63 -1.13 -13.81
C ASP A 282 -22.60 -0.11 -14.95
N TRP A 283 -21.54 0.71 -15.00
CA TRP A 283 -21.35 1.74 -16.03
C TRP A 283 -21.18 1.13 -17.43
N ALA A 284 -20.44 0.03 -17.55
CA ALA A 284 -20.26 -0.71 -18.80
C ALA A 284 -21.57 -1.31 -19.32
N ALA A 285 -22.42 -1.76 -18.40
CA ALA A 285 -23.74 -2.30 -18.71
C ALA A 285 -24.81 -1.20 -18.93
N GLY A 286 -24.48 0.07 -18.73
CA GLY A 286 -25.43 1.18 -18.82
C GLY A 286 -26.54 1.11 -17.76
N GLN A 287 -26.27 0.49 -16.62
CA GLN A 287 -27.22 0.35 -15.53
C GLN A 287 -27.43 1.69 -14.82
N ASP A 288 -28.69 1.99 -14.47
CA ASP A 288 -28.99 3.05 -13.52
C ASP A 288 -28.68 2.54 -12.11
N THR A 289 -27.58 3.04 -11.54
CA THR A 289 -27.00 2.57 -10.29
C THR A 289 -26.75 3.71 -9.32
N GLY A 290 -26.79 3.43 -8.03
CA GLY A 290 -26.37 4.32 -6.96
C GLY A 290 -24.87 4.57 -6.93
N ASN A 291 -24.06 3.74 -7.61
CA ASN A 291 -22.61 3.93 -7.73
C ASN A 291 -22.30 5.09 -8.69
N LYS A 292 -22.08 6.30 -8.14
CA LYS A 292 -21.97 7.55 -8.93
C LYS A 292 -20.54 7.89 -9.32
N ALA A 293 -19.57 7.52 -8.50
CA ALA A 293 -18.16 7.74 -8.76
C ALA A 293 -17.33 6.69 -8.02
N SER A 294 -16.07 6.54 -8.39
CA SER A 294 -15.13 5.73 -7.62
C SER A 294 -13.73 6.30 -7.74
N LEU A 295 -12.96 6.23 -6.65
CA LEU A 295 -11.55 6.55 -6.69
C LEU A 295 -10.80 5.36 -7.29
N TYR A 296 -10.31 5.50 -8.53
CA TYR A 296 -9.59 4.44 -9.21
C TYR A 296 -8.22 4.21 -8.57
N ILE A 297 -7.93 2.94 -8.34
CA ILE A 297 -6.63 2.42 -7.92
C ILE A 297 -6.22 1.26 -8.85
N SER A 298 -4.94 1.21 -9.22
CA SER A 298 -4.41 0.20 -10.14
C SER A 298 -3.61 -0.86 -9.37
N GLY A 299 -4.20 -2.05 -9.23
CA GLY A 299 -3.49 -3.21 -8.66
C GLY A 299 -2.24 -3.54 -9.46
N ASN A 300 -2.34 -3.54 -10.80
CA ASN A 300 -1.22 -3.80 -11.70
C ASN A 300 -0.02 -2.86 -11.46
N ASP A 301 -0.28 -1.57 -11.24
CA ASP A 301 0.79 -0.59 -11.01
C ASP A 301 1.45 -0.80 -9.66
N VAL A 302 0.68 -1.10 -8.60
CA VAL A 302 1.23 -1.43 -7.27
C VAL A 302 2.07 -2.69 -7.33
N GLY A 303 1.57 -3.76 -7.95
CA GLY A 303 2.31 -5.02 -8.11
C GLY A 303 3.60 -4.84 -8.91
N SER A 304 3.55 -4.04 -9.98
CA SER A 304 4.74 -3.69 -10.76
C SER A 304 5.73 -2.87 -9.93
N ALA A 305 5.26 -1.84 -9.21
CA ALA A 305 6.12 -1.01 -8.36
C ALA A 305 6.81 -1.85 -7.27
N ALA A 306 6.09 -2.78 -6.64
CA ALA A 306 6.61 -3.69 -5.63
C ALA A 306 7.78 -4.53 -6.16
N ILE A 307 7.60 -5.15 -7.33
CA ILE A 307 8.66 -5.97 -7.96
C ILE A 307 9.83 -5.10 -8.42
N LYS A 308 9.57 -3.89 -8.93
CA LYS A 308 10.63 -2.96 -9.32
C LYS A 308 11.56 -2.66 -8.16
N VAL A 309 11.03 -2.17 -7.04
CA VAL A 309 11.86 -1.76 -5.89
C VAL A 309 12.54 -2.96 -5.22
N MET A 310 11.86 -4.12 -5.19
CA MET A 310 12.43 -5.35 -4.65
C MET A 310 13.59 -5.87 -5.50
N VAL A 311 13.45 -5.88 -6.83
CA VAL A 311 14.53 -6.29 -7.74
C VAL A 311 15.69 -5.29 -7.70
N ASP A 312 15.43 -3.98 -7.63
CA ASP A 312 16.47 -2.97 -7.47
C ASP A 312 17.26 -3.18 -6.17
N LYS A 313 16.58 -3.56 -5.07
CA LYS A 313 17.24 -3.97 -3.82
C LYS A 313 18.11 -5.21 -3.98
N ILE A 314 17.59 -6.26 -4.61
CA ILE A 314 18.26 -7.57 -4.73
C ILE A 314 19.45 -7.50 -5.68
N ARG A 315 19.29 -6.88 -6.85
CA ARG A 315 20.33 -6.82 -7.89
C ARG A 315 21.37 -5.76 -7.62
N ASN A 316 20.92 -4.57 -7.23
CA ASN A 316 21.76 -3.37 -7.24
C ASN A 316 22.09 -2.90 -5.81
N GLY A 317 21.60 -3.58 -4.78
CA GLY A 317 21.82 -3.21 -3.38
C GLY A 317 21.11 -1.92 -2.95
N VAL A 318 20.26 -1.35 -3.81
CA VAL A 318 19.53 -0.10 -3.55
C VAL A 318 18.64 -0.27 -2.32
N ALA A 319 18.68 0.65 -1.37
CA ALA A 319 17.82 0.58 -0.18
C ALA A 319 16.35 0.58 -0.60
N LEU A 320 15.51 -0.25 0.03
CA LEU A 320 14.07 -0.17 -0.17
C LEU A 320 13.59 1.22 0.27
N PRO A 321 12.80 1.93 -0.54
CA PRO A 321 12.20 3.19 -0.12
C PRO A 321 11.36 3.01 1.14
N ALA A 322 11.33 4.01 2.02
CA ALA A 322 10.41 3.99 3.15
C ALA A 322 8.96 3.86 2.67
N GLU A 323 8.59 4.61 1.64
CA GLU A 323 7.28 4.56 0.99
C GLU A 323 7.41 4.69 -0.53
N THR A 324 6.60 3.91 -1.25
CA THR A 324 6.35 4.04 -2.69
C THR A 324 4.84 4.19 -2.88
N ILE A 325 4.38 5.44 -3.03
CA ILE A 325 2.95 5.77 -3.08
C ILE A 325 2.47 5.82 -4.54
N ALA A 326 1.49 4.97 -4.85
CA ALA A 326 0.82 4.93 -6.15
C ALA A 326 -0.21 6.07 -6.28
N ALA A 327 -0.37 6.54 -7.52
CA ALA A 327 -1.33 7.58 -7.86
C ALA A 327 -2.76 7.02 -7.85
N THR A 328 -3.72 7.91 -7.58
CA THR A 328 -5.16 7.63 -7.60
C THR A 328 -5.88 8.79 -8.24
N HIS A 329 -6.98 8.55 -8.93
CA HIS A 329 -7.81 9.61 -9.50
C HIS A 329 -9.28 9.23 -9.51
N MET A 330 -10.13 10.24 -9.45
CA MET A 330 -11.58 10.05 -9.40
C MET A 330 -12.11 9.76 -10.80
N VAL A 331 -12.96 8.73 -10.91
CA VAL A 331 -13.65 8.35 -12.16
C VAL A 331 -15.15 8.29 -11.95
N ASP A 332 -15.90 8.40 -13.04
CA ASP A 332 -17.33 8.18 -13.12
C ASP A 332 -17.72 7.54 -14.46
N ALA A 333 -19.03 7.33 -14.67
CA ALA A 333 -19.58 6.71 -15.87
C ALA A 333 -19.14 7.38 -17.19
N THR A 334 -18.71 8.66 -17.15
CA THR A 334 -18.36 9.44 -18.35
C THR A 334 -16.90 9.29 -18.75
N ASN A 335 -15.99 8.98 -17.84
CA ASN A 335 -14.54 9.00 -18.09
C ASN A 335 -13.79 7.70 -17.77
N TRP A 336 -14.38 6.73 -17.05
CA TRP A 336 -13.65 5.56 -16.54
C TRP A 336 -12.82 4.79 -17.58
N LYS A 337 -13.32 4.63 -18.82
CA LYS A 337 -12.59 3.97 -19.91
C LYS A 337 -11.34 4.75 -20.34
N ALA A 338 -11.47 6.07 -20.47
CA ALA A 338 -10.37 6.94 -20.87
C ALA A 338 -9.29 7.01 -19.78
N GLU A 339 -9.71 6.87 -18.53
CA GLU A 339 -8.86 6.88 -17.34
C GLU A 339 -8.20 5.51 -17.04
N GLY A 340 -8.42 4.51 -17.90
CA GLY A 340 -7.72 3.23 -17.86
C GLY A 340 -8.36 2.16 -16.97
N VAL A 341 -9.57 2.40 -16.44
CA VAL A 341 -10.27 1.40 -15.62
C VAL A 341 -10.67 0.21 -16.48
N VAL A 342 -10.33 -1.00 -16.03
CA VAL A 342 -10.71 -2.26 -16.66
C VAL A 342 -11.77 -2.95 -15.80
N CYS A 343 -12.90 -3.28 -16.42
CA CYS A 343 -13.96 -4.05 -15.77
C CYS A 343 -13.72 -5.54 -16.03
N THR A 344 -12.96 -6.17 -15.14
CA THR A 344 -12.69 -7.61 -15.14
C THR A 344 -13.61 -8.35 -14.19
#